data_AF-A0A0N4VY10-F1
#
_entry.id   AF-A0A0N4VY10-F1
#
_cell.length_a   1.000
_cell.length_b   1.000
_cell.length_c   1.000
_cell.angle_alpha   90.00
_cell.angle_beta   90.00
_cell.angle_gamma   90.00
#
_symmetry.space_group_name_H-M   'P 1'
#
loop_
_entity.id
_entity.type
_entity.pdbx_description
1 polymer ?
#
loop_
_entity_poly.entity_id
_entity_poly.type
_entity_poly.pdbx_seq_one_letter_code
_entity_poly.pdbx_strand_id
1 'polypeptide(L)'
;MYICLAVNMGRFLILSWLDNPWLTLPLQVLQGFALATVWASATSYISLIAPAHIKSSAQYILQLLYHGVGKGIGSIVGGAVISVLG
;
A
#
# COMPACT_ATOMS: atom_id res chain seq x y z
N MET A 1 1.29 11.06 1.92
CA MET A 1 1.62 10.21 0.76
C MET A 1 3.12 9.93 0.64
N TYR A 2 3.99 10.93 0.46
CA TYR A 2 5.45 10.74 0.31
C TYR A 2 6.14 10.02 1.49
N ILE A 3 5.74 10.34 2.72
CA ILE A 3 6.28 9.68 3.94
C ILE A 3 5.97 8.18 3.94
N CYS A 4 4.77 7.78 3.52
CA CYS A 4 4.39 6.37 3.45
C CYS A 4 5.14 5.61 2.35
N LEU A 5 5.48 6.30 1.25
CA LEU A 5 6.27 5.74 0.16
C LEU A 5 7.72 5.52 0.62
N ALA A 6 8.31 6.51 1.31
CA ALA A 6 9.66 6.42 1.87
C ALA A 6 9.77 5.30 2.92
N VAL A 7 8.75 5.13 3.76
CA VAL A 7 8.68 4.02 4.74
C VAL A 7 8.61 2.66 4.07
N ASN A 8 7.82 2.50 2.99
CA ASN A 8 7.78 1.25 2.23
C ASN A 8 9.12 0.96 1.54
N MET A 9 9.77 1.97 0.96
CA MET A 9 11.10 1.84 0.33
C MET A 9 12.15 1.38 1.35
N GLY A 10 12.20 2.02 2.52
CA GLY A 10 13.09 1.63 3.61
C GLY A 10 12.84 0.21 4.11
N ARG A 11 11.58 -0.24 4.16
CA ARG A 11 11.21 -1.60 4.56
C ARG A 11 11.77 -2.66 3.61
N PHE A 12 11.67 -2.47 2.29
CA PHE A 12 12.21 -3.42 1.32
C PHE A 12 13.75 -3.50 1.38
N LEU A 13 14.42 -2.36 1.58
CA LEU A 13 15.88 -2.32 1.75
C LEU A 13 16.32 -3.01 3.04
N ILE A 14 15.63 -2.79 4.15
CA ILE A 14 15.94 -3.44 5.42
C ILE A 14 15.70 -4.95 5.31
N LEU A 15 14.58 -5.39 4.72
CA LEU A 15 14.30 -6.82 4.49
C LEU A 15 15.36 -7.50 3.62
N SER A 16 15.97 -6.78 2.67
CA SER A 16 17.06 -7.32 1.83
C SER A 16 18.37 -7.53 2.58
N TRP A 17 18.56 -6.90 3.75
CA TRP A 17 19.78 -6.97 4.57
C TRP A 17 19.55 -7.69 5.90
N LEU A 18 18.37 -8.28 6.12
CA LEU A 18 17.98 -8.80 7.41
C LEU A 18 18.09 -10.34 7.47
N ASP A 19 19.18 -10.83 8.04
CA ASP A 19 19.37 -12.26 8.34
C ASP A 19 18.56 -12.76 9.57
N ASN A 20 18.07 -11.84 10.42
CA ASN A 20 17.46 -12.19 11.70
C ASN A 20 15.91 -12.11 11.66
N PRO A 21 15.18 -13.23 11.78
CA PRO A 21 13.74 -13.31 11.51
C PRO A 21 12.87 -12.50 12.50
N TRP A 22 13.35 -12.20 13.71
CA TRP A 22 12.58 -11.47 14.72
C TRP A 22 12.35 -10.00 14.40
N LEU A 23 13.23 -9.37 13.61
CA LEU A 23 13.07 -7.99 13.16
C LEU A 23 11.98 -7.82 12.08
N THR A 24 11.42 -8.91 11.55
CA THR A 24 10.30 -8.85 10.61
C THR A 24 9.00 -8.37 11.27
N LEU A 25 8.83 -8.62 12.57
CA LEU A 25 7.65 -8.24 13.36
C LEU A 25 7.44 -6.72 13.43
N PRO A 26 8.42 -5.89 13.87
CA PRO A 26 8.27 -4.44 13.87
C PRO A 26 8.11 -3.87 12.47
N LEU A 27 8.74 -4.47 11.45
CA LEU A 27 8.54 -4.08 10.06
C LEU A 27 7.11 -4.36 9.58
N GLN A 28 6.46 -5.40 10.07
CA GLN A 28 5.06 -5.72 9.75
C GLN A 28 4.08 -4.72 10.41
N VAL A 29 4.37 -4.28 11.63
CA VAL A 29 3.59 -3.23 12.31
C VAL A 29 3.73 -1.89 11.57
N LEU A 30 4.94 -1.54 11.15
CA LEU A 30 5.20 -0.33 10.38
C LEU A 30 4.47 -0.32 9.03
N GLN A 31 4.37 -1.47 8.38
CA GLN A 31 3.57 -1.65 7.16
C GLN A 31 2.08 -1.37 7.42
N GLY A 32 1.54 -1.87 8.52
CA GLY A 32 0.16 -1.61 8.94
C GLY A 32 -0.12 -0.12 9.15
N PHE A 33 0.79 0.58 9.83
CA PHE A 33 0.71 2.04 10.01
C PHE A 33 0.79 2.81 8.70
N ALA A 34 1.69 2.42 7.80
CA ALA A 34 1.82 3.06 6.49
C ALA A 34 0.54 2.88 5.66
N LEU A 35 -0.05 1.68 5.67
CA LEU A 35 -1.31 1.40 4.99
C LEU A 35 -2.45 2.24 5.58
N ALA A 36 -2.60 2.27 6.90
CA ALA A 36 -3.62 3.07 7.58
C ALA A 36 -3.49 4.56 7.25
N THR A 37 -2.25 5.09 7.22
CA THR A 37 -1.98 6.49 6.91
C THR A 37 -2.28 6.83 5.44
N VAL A 38 -1.89 5.96 4.49
CA VAL A 38 -2.24 6.10 3.07
C VAL A 38 -3.76 6.12 2.90
N TRP A 39 -4.45 5.23 3.61
CA TRP A 39 -5.89 5.14 3.49
C TRP A 39 -6.60 6.36 4.11
N ALA A 40 -6.15 6.82 5.28
CA ALA A 40 -6.64 8.06 5.88
C ALA A 40 -6.41 9.26 4.95
N SER A 41 -5.23 9.35 4.32
CA SER A 41 -4.87 10.40 3.37
C SER A 41 -5.75 10.37 2.11
N ALA A 42 -5.97 9.20 1.52
CA ALA A 42 -6.77 9.08 0.30
C ALA A 42 -8.25 9.37 0.58
N THR A 43 -8.79 8.90 1.71
CA THR A 43 -10.17 9.20 2.12
C THR A 43 -10.37 10.68 2.43
N SER A 44 -9.41 11.32 3.09
CA SER A 44 -9.45 12.76 3.39
C SER A 44 -9.42 13.59 2.10
N TYR A 45 -8.56 13.23 1.14
CA TYR A 45 -8.48 13.90 -0.16
C TYR A 45 -9.79 13.78 -0.96
N ILE A 46 -10.37 12.58 -1.05
CA ILE A 46 -11.68 12.39 -1.68
C ILE A 46 -12.76 13.20 -0.97
N SER A 47 -12.73 13.26 0.36
CA SER A 47 -13.71 14.00 1.15
C SER A 47 -13.65 15.52 0.95
N LEU A 48 -12.48 16.06 0.55
CA LEU A 48 -12.29 17.48 0.23
C LEU A 48 -12.78 17.83 -1.18
N ILE A 49 -12.68 16.90 -2.14
CA ILE A 49 -12.95 17.18 -3.55
C ILE A 49 -14.33 16.70 -3.98
N ALA A 50 -14.87 15.66 -3.33
CA ALA A 50 -16.16 15.09 -3.68
C ALA A 50 -17.32 15.81 -2.93
N PRO A 51 -18.37 16.26 -3.65
CA PRO A 51 -19.61 16.73 -3.06
C PRO A 51 -20.23 15.67 -2.14
N ALA A 52 -20.87 16.09 -1.04
CA ALA A 52 -21.37 15.19 0.01
C ALA A 52 -22.26 14.03 -0.49
N HIS A 53 -22.96 14.24 -1.61
CA HIS A 53 -23.85 13.23 -2.23
C HIS A 53 -23.10 12.06 -2.92
N ILE A 54 -21.84 12.23 -3.33
CA ILE A 54 -21.07 11.23 -4.11
C ILE A 54 -19.82 10.70 -3.40
N LYS A 55 -19.58 11.12 -2.14
CA LYS A 55 -18.44 10.67 -1.32
C LYS A 55 -18.36 9.15 -1.21
N SER A 56 -19.50 8.49 -0.96
CA SER A 56 -19.58 7.03 -0.83
C SER A 56 -19.14 6.33 -2.12
N SER A 57 -19.71 6.72 -3.27
CA SER A 57 -19.33 6.15 -4.57
C SER A 57 -17.86 6.39 -4.93
N ALA A 58 -17.31 7.56 -4.63
CA ALA A 58 -15.90 7.87 -4.86
C ALA A 58 -14.97 7.00 -3.99
N GLN A 59 -15.33 6.75 -2.72
CA GLN A 59 -14.57 5.83 -1.85
C GLN A 59 -14.67 4.37 -2.32
N TYR A 60 -15.82 3.93 -2.84
CA TYR A 60 -15.97 2.59 -3.44
C TYR A 60 -15.10 2.43 -4.69
N ILE A 61 -15.04 3.44 -5.56
CA ILE A 61 -14.15 3.43 -6.74
C ILE A 61 -12.69 3.35 -6.29
N LEU A 62 -12.29 4.11 -5.27
CA LEU A 62 -10.92 4.03 -4.77
C LEU A 62 -10.60 2.67 -4.13
N GLN A 63 -11.54 2.05 -3.41
CA GLN A 63 -11.39 0.67 -2.94
C GLN A 63 -11.23 -0.32 -4.09
N LEU A 64 -12.06 -0.22 -5.12
CA LEU A 64 -12.02 -1.09 -6.29
C LEU A 64 -10.69 -0.97 -7.03
N LEU A 65 -10.21 0.27 -7.24
CA LEU A 65 -8.93 0.51 -7.88
C LEU A 65 -7.76 0.02 -7.02
N TYR A 66 -7.75 0.28 -5.72
CA TYR A 66 -6.62 -0.05 -4.86
C TYR A 66 -6.54 -1.54 -4.54
N HIS A 67 -7.64 -2.12 -4.05
CA HIS A 67 -7.69 -3.53 -3.64
C HIS A 67 -7.99 -4.49 -4.78
N GLY A 68 -8.69 -4.05 -5.82
CA GLY A 68 -8.98 -4.85 -7.00
C GLY A 68 -7.88 -4.72 -8.04
N VAL A 69 -7.87 -3.60 -8.77
CA VAL A 69 -7.01 -3.41 -9.95
C VAL A 69 -5.53 -3.37 -9.57
N GLY A 70 -5.15 -2.54 -8.61
CA GLY A 70 -3.76 -2.36 -8.20
C GLY A 70 -3.15 -3.63 -7.61
N LYS A 71 -3.90 -4.30 -6.72
CA LYS A 71 -3.45 -5.56 -6.12
C LYS A 71 -3.37 -6.70 -7.15
N GLY A 72 -4.34 -6.80 -8.05
CA GLY A 72 -4.37 -7.82 -9.10
C GLY A 72 -3.26 -7.65 -10.14
N ILE A 73 -3.05 -6.43 -10.66
CA ILE A 73 -1.95 -6.16 -11.59
C ILE A 73 -0.60 -6.40 -10.90
N GLY A 74 -0.45 -5.91 -9.66
CA GLY A 74 0.77 -6.10 -8.88
C GLY A 74 1.11 -7.57 -8.64
N SER A 75 0.11 -8.44 -8.37
CA SER A 75 0.36 -9.87 -8.18
C SER A 75 0.75 -10.59 -9.47
N ILE A 76 0.15 -10.22 -10.60
CA ILE A 76 0.49 -10.80 -11.91
C ILE A 76 1.92 -10.40 -12.31
N VAL A 77 2.24 -9.11 -12.24
CA VAL A 77 3.58 -8.61 -12.59
C VAL A 77 4.63 -9.12 -11.62
N GLY A 78 4.38 -9.08 -10.31
CA GLY A 78 5.29 -9.63 -9.31
C GLY A 78 5.52 -11.13 -9.47
N GLY A 79 4.47 -11.90 -9.77
CA GLY A 79 4.58 -13.32 -10.06
C GLY A 79 5.40 -13.61 -11.32
N ALA A 80 5.21 -12.83 -12.39
CA ALA A 80 6.01 -12.95 -13.60
C ALA A 80 7.50 -12.63 -13.36
N VAL A 81 7.80 -11.59 -12.57
CA VAL A 81 9.19 -11.22 -12.22
C VAL A 81 9.86 -12.30 -11.38
N ILE A 82 9.17 -12.84 -10.37
CA ILE A 82 9.70 -13.96 -9.56
C ILE A 82 9.89 -15.21 -10.42
N SER A 83 8.99 -15.49 -11.37
CA SER A 83 9.13 -16.65 -12.26
C SER A 83 10.32 -16.57 -13.22
N VAL A 84 10.89 -15.37 -13.44
CA VAL A 84 12.05 -15.15 -14.34
C VAL A 84 13.36 -15.00 -13.56
N LEU A 85 13.31 -14.42 -12.35
CA LEU A 85 14.49 -14.08 -11.54
C LEU A 85 14.71 -14.96 -10.30
N GLY A 86 13.68 -15.70 -9.86
CA GLY A 86 13.74 -16.66 -8.75
C GLY A 86 13.99 -18.07 -9.24
#